data_AF-A0A1I6J6G9-F1
#
_entry.id   AF-A0A1I6J6G9-F1
#
_cell.length_a   1.000
_cell.length_b   1.000
_cell.length_c   1.000
_cell.angle_alpha   90.00
_cell.angle_beta   90.00
_cell.angle_gamma   90.00
#
_symmetry.space_group_name_H-M   'P 1'
#
loop_
_entity.id
_entity.type
_entity.pdbx_description
1 polymer ?
#
loop_
_entity_poly.entity_id
_entity_poly.type
_entity_poly.pdbx_seq_one_letter_code
_entity_poly.pdbx_strand_id
1 'polypeptide(L)'
;MIAPMTFRFVLAAASRAPIALNALIALIAPISLISLISLCAVSPVAVAADMTRAEIDAARARIEQAYQSRVKECNQRFVVTGCLEEARDERIRQLRPLDRVEHQVNAEERQRRSAAARERVQEKEREAAQDEARRKTESVREAVQPASAPAVPGARTPRANPELHQRREAQQAAEAKADAAKRREAAAERRQKAQERQRKAGELQVRQAEKAASAASAPAGKNSKPPAAHLPTPSASDIRALPKR
;
A
#
# COMPACT_ATOMS: atom_id res chain seq x y z
N MET A 1 7.42 46.82 -35.18
CA MET A 1 8.81 47.00 -35.60
C MET A 1 9.41 45.62 -35.83
N ILE A 2 9.88 45.41 -37.07
CA ILE A 2 10.83 44.41 -37.57
C ILE A 2 10.45 42.93 -37.44
N ALA A 3 10.20 42.34 -38.62
CA ALA A 3 9.90 40.94 -38.89
C ALA A 3 11.21 40.16 -39.23
N PRO A 4 11.20 39.14 -40.13
CA PRO A 4 11.19 37.71 -39.82
C PRO A 4 12.41 36.96 -40.41
N MET A 5 12.58 35.67 -40.11
CA MET A 5 13.49 34.79 -40.87
C MET A 5 12.81 33.46 -41.18
N THR A 6 12.08 33.46 -42.28
CA THR A 6 11.77 32.29 -43.12
C THR A 6 12.96 32.01 -44.03
N PHE A 7 13.43 30.77 -44.11
CA PHE A 7 14.23 30.30 -45.25
C PHE A 7 13.58 29.06 -45.86
N ARG A 8 13.06 29.27 -47.07
CA ARG A 8 12.71 28.27 -48.08
C ARG A 8 13.83 28.22 -49.12
N PHE A 9 13.71 27.24 -50.03
CA PHE A 9 14.41 27.01 -51.32
C PHE A 9 15.57 26.01 -51.26
N VAL A 10 15.80 25.11 -52.21
CA VAL A 10 15.30 24.85 -53.60
C VAL A 10 15.51 23.30 -53.81
N LEU A 11 14.56 22.51 -54.37
CA LEU A 11 14.56 21.86 -55.71
C LEU A 11 15.96 21.52 -56.31
N ALA A 12 16.27 20.57 -57.19
CA ALA A 12 15.60 19.61 -58.06
C ALA A 12 16.72 18.67 -58.58
N ALA A 13 16.38 17.45 -59.00
CA ALA A 13 16.89 16.86 -60.25
C ALA A 13 16.25 15.49 -60.49
N ALA A 14 15.55 15.39 -61.60
CA ALA A 14 15.00 14.18 -62.18
C ALA A 14 15.98 13.60 -63.23
N SER A 15 15.98 12.29 -63.44
CA SER A 15 16.29 11.67 -64.73
C SER A 15 15.59 10.31 -64.88
N ARG A 16 15.25 9.98 -66.13
CA ARG A 16 14.25 9.02 -66.61
C ARG A 16 14.89 7.72 -67.16
N ALA A 17 14.27 6.56 -66.87
CA ALA A 17 13.93 5.38 -67.71
C ALA A 17 15.00 4.73 -68.66
N PRO A 18 14.78 3.57 -69.36
CA PRO A 18 13.59 2.68 -69.48
C PRO A 18 13.84 1.13 -69.50
N ILE A 19 12.74 0.38 -69.30
CA ILE A 19 12.25 -0.85 -69.97
C ILE A 19 13.28 -1.80 -70.65
N ALA A 20 13.35 -3.06 -70.18
CA ALA A 20 13.57 -4.22 -71.05
C ALA A 20 12.87 -5.48 -70.51
N LEU A 21 11.97 -6.00 -71.36
CA LEU A 21 11.40 -7.35 -71.42
C LEU A 21 12.42 -8.45 -71.08
N ASN A 22 12.07 -9.40 -70.22
CA ASN A 22 12.28 -10.82 -70.54
C ASN A 22 11.41 -11.73 -69.66
N ALA A 23 10.65 -12.54 -70.36
CA ALA A 23 9.75 -13.54 -69.83
C ALA A 23 10.50 -14.85 -69.51
N LEU A 24 9.83 -15.69 -68.70
CA LEU A 24 9.79 -17.14 -68.86
C LEU A 24 11.06 -17.94 -68.48
N ILE A 25 11.20 -18.35 -67.21
CA ILE A 25 11.59 -19.73 -66.85
C ILE A 25 10.85 -20.13 -65.56
N ALA A 26 9.98 -21.12 -65.71
CA ALA A 26 9.32 -21.84 -64.63
C ALA A 26 10.14 -23.08 -64.24
N LEU A 27 9.91 -23.58 -63.02
CA LEU A 27 10.20 -24.95 -62.53
C LEU A 27 11.68 -25.39 -62.40
N ILE A 28 12.25 -25.22 -61.20
CA ILE A 28 12.97 -26.31 -60.50
C ILE A 28 12.61 -26.23 -59.01
N ALA A 29 12.24 -27.39 -58.46
CA ALA A 29 11.68 -27.58 -57.13
C ALA A 29 12.77 -27.67 -56.02
N PRO A 30 12.42 -28.09 -54.79
CA PRO A 30 12.69 -27.43 -53.51
C PRO A 30 13.95 -28.03 -52.83
N ILE A 31 14.27 -27.61 -51.59
CA ILE A 31 15.06 -28.30 -50.55
C ILE A 31 16.04 -27.32 -49.86
N SER A 32 15.99 -27.34 -48.52
CA SER A 32 16.99 -26.81 -47.58
C SER A 32 17.01 -25.30 -47.32
N LEU A 33 16.07 -24.82 -46.50
CA LEU A 33 16.35 -23.80 -45.48
C LEU A 33 15.33 -23.90 -44.35
N ILE A 34 15.33 -25.06 -43.68
CA ILE A 34 14.71 -25.26 -42.37
C ILE A 34 15.85 -25.27 -41.34
N SER A 35 15.55 -24.67 -40.18
CA SER A 35 16.25 -24.84 -38.89
C SER A 35 17.41 -23.90 -38.57
N LEU A 36 17.06 -22.66 -38.20
CA LEU A 36 17.72 -21.92 -37.11
C LEU A 36 16.74 -20.92 -36.48
N ILE A 37 15.52 -21.39 -36.14
CA ILE A 37 14.70 -20.68 -35.16
C ILE A 37 15.09 -21.26 -33.81
N SER A 38 15.95 -20.51 -33.12
CA SER A 38 16.35 -20.75 -31.74
C SER A 38 15.09 -20.94 -30.88
N LEU A 39 14.83 -22.20 -30.56
CA LEU A 39 13.84 -22.59 -29.58
C LEU A 39 14.46 -22.25 -28.21
N CYS A 40 14.29 -21.00 -27.78
CA CYS A 40 14.37 -20.67 -26.36
C CYS A 40 13.25 -21.44 -25.69
N ALA A 41 13.56 -22.66 -25.26
CA ALA A 41 12.75 -23.44 -24.36
C ALA A 41 12.65 -22.66 -23.04
N VAL A 42 11.64 -21.79 -22.95
CA VAL A 42 11.14 -21.28 -21.67
C VAL A 42 10.56 -22.49 -20.96
N SER A 43 11.39 -23.12 -20.15
CA SER A 43 10.99 -24.20 -19.26
C SER A 43 9.92 -23.64 -18.31
N PRO A 44 8.74 -24.27 -18.20
CA PRO A 44 7.76 -23.85 -17.21
C PRO A 44 8.25 -24.28 -15.81
N VAL A 45 8.53 -23.26 -14.99
CA VAL A 45 8.28 -23.27 -13.55
C VAL A 45 9.07 -24.33 -12.76
N ALA A 46 10.38 -24.12 -12.67
CA ALA A 46 11.09 -24.38 -11.41
C ALA A 46 11.05 -23.09 -10.57
N VAL A 47 9.89 -22.76 -10.00
CA VAL A 47 9.80 -21.72 -8.96
C VAL A 47 9.89 -22.44 -7.63
N ALA A 48 11.07 -22.49 -7.04
CA ALA A 48 11.22 -23.13 -5.73
C ALA A 48 12.44 -22.56 -5.00
N ALA A 49 12.25 -21.38 -4.41
CA ALA A 49 12.54 -21.06 -3.01
C ALA A 49 12.91 -19.57 -2.81
N ASP A 50 13.58 -18.96 -3.79
CA ASP A 50 14.29 -17.69 -3.55
C ASP A 50 13.87 -16.55 -4.48
N MET A 51 12.57 -16.40 -4.76
CA MET A 51 12.14 -15.21 -5.52
C MET A 51 12.05 -13.97 -4.63
N THR A 52 12.69 -12.89 -5.06
CA THR A 52 12.53 -11.59 -4.40
C THR A 52 11.16 -10.96 -4.74
N ARG A 53 10.70 -10.00 -3.93
CA ARG A 53 9.43 -9.29 -4.17
C ARG A 53 9.36 -8.65 -5.56
N ALA A 54 10.46 -8.05 -6.02
CA ALA A 54 10.56 -7.44 -7.35
C ALA A 54 10.44 -8.49 -8.48
N GLU A 55 11.00 -9.68 -8.29
CA GLU A 55 10.88 -10.77 -9.26
C GLU A 55 9.45 -11.33 -9.33
N ILE A 56 8.76 -11.41 -8.18
CA ILE A 56 7.35 -11.81 -8.11
C ILE A 56 6.50 -10.79 -8.87
N ASP A 57 6.70 -9.49 -8.64
CA ASP A 57 5.98 -8.42 -9.34
C ASP A 57 6.23 -8.46 -10.86
N ALA A 58 7.49 -8.66 -11.26
CA ALA A 58 7.86 -8.82 -12.67
C ALA A 58 7.25 -10.08 -13.30
N ALA A 59 7.14 -11.18 -12.56
CA ALA A 59 6.48 -12.40 -13.02
C ALA A 59 4.96 -12.21 -13.17
N ARG A 60 4.30 -11.56 -12.20
CA ARG A 60 2.87 -11.19 -12.30
C ARG A 60 2.61 -10.28 -13.49
N ALA A 61 3.46 -9.28 -13.73
CA ALA A 61 3.34 -8.37 -14.86
C ALA A 61 3.44 -9.10 -16.21
N ARG A 62 4.37 -10.08 -16.33
CA ARG A 62 4.50 -10.91 -17.54
C ARG A 62 3.25 -11.77 -17.79
N ILE A 63 2.71 -12.40 -16.75
CA ILE A 63 1.48 -13.20 -16.85
C ILE A 63 0.30 -12.32 -17.25
N GLU A 64 0.19 -11.12 -16.66
CA GLU A 64 -0.87 -10.17 -17.00
C GLU A 64 -0.74 -9.69 -18.44
N GLN A 65 0.46 -9.36 -18.91
CA GLN A 65 0.68 -8.96 -20.30
C GLN A 65 0.32 -10.08 -21.29
N ALA A 66 0.64 -11.34 -20.97
CA ALA A 66 0.26 -12.49 -21.76
C ALA A 66 -1.26 -12.67 -21.81
N TYR A 67 -1.94 -12.53 -20.66
CA TYR A 67 -3.39 -12.56 -20.58
C TYR A 67 -4.04 -11.44 -21.42
N GLN A 68 -3.58 -10.20 -21.29
CA GLN A 68 -4.10 -9.07 -22.08
C GLN A 68 -3.93 -9.28 -23.59
N SER A 69 -2.79 -9.87 -23.99
CA SER A 69 -2.56 -10.23 -25.39
C SER A 69 -3.52 -11.32 -25.87
N ARG A 70 -3.76 -12.35 -25.06
CA ARG A 70 -4.76 -13.40 -25.34
C ARG A 70 -6.19 -12.88 -25.40
N VAL A 71 -6.56 -11.95 -24.52
CA VAL A 71 -7.89 -11.30 -24.56
C VAL A 71 -8.09 -10.56 -25.87
N LYS A 72 -7.07 -9.81 -26.33
CA LYS A 72 -7.12 -9.10 -27.63
C LYS A 72 -7.31 -10.08 -28.79
N GLU A 73 -6.60 -11.21 -28.78
CA GLU A 73 -6.75 -12.27 -29.78
C GLU A 73 -8.16 -12.90 -29.72
N CYS A 74 -8.65 -13.24 -28.53
CA CYS A 74 -9.98 -13.83 -28.34
C CYS A 74 -11.10 -12.94 -28.87
N ASN A 75 -10.99 -11.63 -28.69
CA ASN A 75 -11.97 -10.66 -29.19
C ASN A 75 -12.03 -10.58 -30.71
N GLN A 76 -11.04 -11.10 -31.44
CA GLN A 76 -11.05 -11.19 -32.90
C GLN A 76 -11.74 -12.45 -33.42
N ARG A 77 -12.08 -13.40 -32.53
CA ARG A 77 -12.71 -14.68 -32.89
C ARG A 77 -14.24 -14.55 -32.84
N PHE A 78 -14.93 -15.36 -33.63
CA PHE A 78 -16.40 -15.41 -33.61
C PHE A 78 -16.97 -16.02 -32.31
N VAL A 79 -16.27 -16.99 -31.71
CA VAL A 79 -16.66 -17.62 -30.44
C VAL A 79 -15.74 -17.11 -29.33
N VAL A 80 -16.07 -15.94 -28.81
CA VAL A 80 -15.24 -15.21 -27.82
C VAL A 80 -15.29 -15.85 -26.44
N THR A 81 -16.43 -16.42 -26.03
CA THR A 81 -16.68 -16.88 -24.66
C THR A 81 -15.72 -17.98 -24.21
N GLY A 82 -15.62 -19.08 -24.96
CA GLY A 82 -14.71 -20.18 -24.62
C GLY A 82 -13.24 -19.75 -24.61
N CYS A 83 -12.84 -18.89 -25.56
CA CYS A 83 -11.48 -18.35 -25.62
C CYS A 83 -11.14 -17.50 -24.39
N LEU A 84 -12.07 -16.66 -23.93
CA LEU A 84 -11.87 -15.85 -22.73
C LEU A 84 -11.83 -16.69 -21.45
N GLU A 85 -12.65 -17.73 -21.37
CA GLU A 85 -12.64 -18.67 -20.24
C GLU A 85 -11.30 -19.40 -20.14
N GLU A 86 -10.80 -19.94 -21.26
CA GLU A 86 -9.47 -20.56 -21.34
C GLU A 86 -8.34 -19.59 -20.95
N ALA A 87 -8.39 -18.35 -21.45
CA ALA A 87 -7.40 -17.33 -21.10
C ALA A 87 -7.43 -16.99 -19.60
N ARG A 88 -8.62 -16.94 -18.99
CA ARG A 88 -8.79 -16.70 -17.57
C ARG A 88 -8.27 -17.87 -16.72
N ASP A 89 -8.58 -19.09 -17.12
CA ASP A 89 -8.13 -20.29 -16.42
C ASP A 89 -6.62 -20.43 -16.48
N GLU A 90 -6.01 -20.13 -17.63
CA GLU A 90 -4.56 -20.11 -17.77
C GLU A 90 -3.92 -19.07 -16.86
N ARG A 91 -4.45 -17.84 -16.82
CA ARG A 91 -3.99 -16.81 -15.88
C ARG A 91 -4.06 -17.27 -14.43
N ILE A 92 -5.16 -17.90 -14.02
CA ILE A 92 -5.33 -18.42 -12.65
C ILE A 92 -4.32 -19.54 -12.36
N ARG A 93 -4.11 -20.46 -13.31
CA ARG A 93 -3.13 -21.55 -13.17
C ARG A 93 -1.72 -21.00 -12.97
N GLN A 94 -1.35 -19.97 -13.74
CA GLN A 94 -0.02 -19.35 -13.66
C GLN A 94 0.16 -18.49 -12.41
N LEU A 95 -0.85 -17.77 -11.94
CA LEU A 95 -0.75 -16.92 -10.75
C LEU A 95 -0.75 -17.71 -9.43
N ARG A 96 -1.48 -18.82 -9.35
CA ARG A 96 -1.62 -19.62 -8.12
C ARG A 96 -0.30 -20.03 -7.45
N PRO A 97 0.74 -20.51 -8.16
CA PRO A 97 2.03 -20.80 -7.54
C PRO A 97 2.74 -19.53 -7.04
N LEU A 98 2.62 -18.41 -7.77
CA LEU A 98 3.22 -17.12 -7.35
C LEU A 98 2.58 -16.59 -6.08
N ASP A 99 1.25 -16.73 -5.91
CA ASP A 99 0.56 -16.28 -4.70
C ASP A 99 1.11 -16.97 -3.44
N ARG A 100 1.47 -18.27 -3.53
CA ARG A 100 2.08 -19.01 -2.41
C ARG A 100 3.44 -18.44 -2.03
N VAL A 101 4.29 -18.19 -3.03
CA VAL A 101 5.62 -17.60 -2.82
C VAL A 101 5.51 -16.19 -2.26
N GLU A 102 4.58 -15.38 -2.78
CA GLU A 102 4.32 -14.02 -2.28
C GLU A 102 3.85 -14.03 -0.82
N HIS A 103 2.97 -14.95 -0.44
CA HIS A 103 2.54 -15.09 0.95
C HIS A 103 3.69 -15.44 1.89
N GLN A 104 4.63 -16.28 1.45
CA GLN A 104 5.82 -16.62 2.21
C GLN A 104 6.72 -15.40 2.41
N VAL A 105 7.07 -14.70 1.33
CA VAL A 105 7.89 -13.47 1.38
C VAL A 105 7.24 -12.41 2.29
N ASN A 106 5.93 -12.21 2.16
CA ASN A 106 5.18 -11.27 3.01
C ASN A 106 5.13 -11.70 4.48
N ALA A 107 5.09 -13.00 4.77
CA ALA A 107 5.14 -13.51 6.15
C ALA A 107 6.51 -13.26 6.78
N GLU A 108 7.60 -13.54 6.05
CA GLU A 108 8.96 -13.25 6.48
C GLU A 108 9.19 -11.75 6.69
N GLU A 109 8.68 -10.91 5.79
CA GLU A 109 8.77 -9.46 5.93
C GLU A 109 8.03 -8.97 7.18
N ARG A 110 6.82 -9.50 7.45
CA ARG A 110 6.07 -9.20 8.69
C ARG A 110 6.83 -9.62 9.94
N GLN A 111 7.48 -10.78 9.93
CA GLN A 111 8.30 -11.24 11.05
C GLN A 111 9.49 -10.30 11.29
N ARG A 112 10.23 -9.93 10.23
CA ARG A 112 11.36 -8.99 10.33
C ARG A 112 10.93 -7.63 10.87
N ARG A 113 9.84 -7.05 10.36
CA ARG A 113 9.29 -5.77 10.86
C ARG A 113 8.86 -5.86 12.32
N SER A 114 8.27 -6.99 12.72
CA SER A 114 7.83 -7.21 14.10
C SER A 114 9.02 -7.35 15.05
N ALA A 115 10.07 -8.07 14.65
CA ALA A 115 11.30 -8.19 15.41
C ALA A 115 11.98 -6.82 15.60
N ALA A 116 12.15 -6.06 14.51
CA ALA A 116 12.71 -4.71 14.57
C ALA A 116 11.85 -3.76 15.43
N ALA A 117 10.52 -3.92 15.43
CA ALA A 117 9.65 -3.13 16.30
C ALA A 117 9.85 -3.48 17.78
N ARG A 118 9.97 -4.77 18.11
CA ARG A 118 10.25 -5.23 19.48
C ARG A 118 11.60 -4.72 19.97
N GLU A 119 12.62 -4.75 19.13
CA GLU A 119 13.95 -4.23 19.45
C GLU A 119 13.89 -2.73 19.79
N ARG A 120 13.23 -1.92 18.95
CA ARG A 120 13.03 -0.49 19.24
C ARG A 120 12.27 -0.21 20.52
N VAL A 121 11.29 -1.06 20.87
CA VAL A 121 10.56 -0.92 22.14
C VAL A 121 11.47 -1.26 23.31
N GLN A 122 12.22 -2.36 23.24
CA GLN A 122 13.16 -2.75 24.29
C GLN A 122 14.26 -1.70 24.50
N GLU A 123 14.77 -1.11 23.42
CA GLU A 123 15.76 -0.02 23.51
C GLU A 123 15.19 1.18 24.26
N LYS A 124 13.98 1.61 23.92
CA LYS A 124 13.28 2.71 24.62
C LYS A 124 12.95 2.38 26.06
N GLU A 125 12.59 1.14 26.36
CA GLU A 125 12.35 0.69 27.74
C GLU A 125 13.64 0.72 28.57
N ARG A 126 14.77 0.32 27.98
CA ARG A 126 16.09 0.40 28.63
C ARG A 126 16.50 1.85 28.87
N GLU A 127 16.31 2.72 27.89
CA GLU A 127 16.57 4.16 28.02
C GLU A 127 15.70 4.78 29.12
N ALA A 128 14.39 4.51 29.11
CA ALA A 128 13.46 4.99 30.12
C ALA A 128 13.82 4.48 31.53
N ALA A 129 14.24 3.22 31.67
CA ALA A 129 14.67 2.66 32.94
C ALA A 129 15.98 3.31 33.44
N GLN A 130 16.93 3.61 32.55
CA GLN A 130 18.15 4.33 32.90
C GLN A 130 17.86 5.77 33.34
N ASP A 131 16.98 6.46 32.63
CA ASP A 131 16.53 7.80 33.00
C ASP A 131 15.82 7.83 34.35
N GLU A 132 14.95 6.85 34.61
CA GLU A 132 14.29 6.71 35.91
C GLU A 132 15.30 6.45 37.03
N ALA A 133 16.27 5.55 36.81
CA ALA A 133 17.33 5.28 37.77
C ALA A 133 18.19 6.54 38.03
N ARG A 134 18.51 7.31 36.99
CA ARG A 134 19.25 8.57 37.09
C ARG A 134 18.46 9.59 37.90
N ARG A 135 17.17 9.79 37.61
CA ARG A 135 16.28 10.70 38.36
C ARG A 135 16.15 10.30 39.83
N LYS A 136 16.01 9.01 40.11
CA LYS A 136 16.00 8.49 41.49
C LYS A 136 17.30 8.80 42.21
N THR A 137 18.44 8.54 41.59
CA THR A 137 19.77 8.82 42.18
C THR A 137 19.97 10.32 42.43
N GLU A 138 19.55 11.16 41.48
CA GLU A 138 19.59 12.62 41.61
C GLU A 138 18.71 13.10 42.77
N SER A 139 17.48 12.59 42.89
CA SER A 139 16.58 12.94 44.00
C SER A 139 17.12 12.53 45.37
N VAL A 140 17.77 11.36 45.48
CA VAL A 140 18.41 10.92 46.72
C VAL A 140 19.62 11.80 47.05
N ARG A 141 20.42 12.17 46.04
CA ARG A 141 21.57 13.07 46.22
C ARG A 141 21.14 14.48 46.64
N GLU A 142 20.02 14.98 46.13
CA GLU A 142 19.44 16.25 46.55
C GLU A 142 18.94 16.19 48.00
N ALA A 143 18.34 15.07 48.42
CA ALA A 143 17.88 14.88 49.79
C ALA A 143 19.02 14.72 50.82
N VAL A 144 20.16 14.12 50.41
CA VAL A 144 21.32 13.89 51.28
C VAL A 144 22.29 15.07 51.31
N GLN A 145 22.25 15.97 50.31
CA GLN A 145 22.99 17.22 50.40
C GLN A 145 22.47 17.99 51.62
N PRO A 146 23.30 18.24 52.66
CA PRO A 146 22.89 19.11 53.72
C PRO A 146 22.61 20.44 53.04
N ALA A 147 21.34 20.87 53.07
CA ALA A 147 21.00 22.24 52.74
C ALA A 147 21.95 23.07 53.58
N SER A 148 22.96 23.68 52.94
CA SER A 148 23.75 24.73 53.57
C SER A 148 22.70 25.67 54.11
N ALA A 149 22.51 25.66 55.44
CA ALA A 149 21.39 26.31 56.07
C ALA A 149 21.30 27.69 55.44
N PRO A 150 20.17 28.06 54.81
CA PRO A 150 20.07 29.39 54.24
C PRO A 150 20.42 30.31 55.40
N ALA A 151 21.56 31.02 55.27
CA ALA A 151 21.95 32.01 56.26
C ALA A 151 20.74 32.92 56.36
N VAL A 152 20.00 32.78 57.47
CA VAL A 152 18.71 33.45 57.64
C VAL A 152 19.03 34.92 57.42
N PRO A 153 18.57 35.55 56.31
CA PRO A 153 18.74 36.98 56.19
C PRO A 153 17.93 37.53 57.35
N GLY A 154 18.60 38.13 58.33
CA GLY A 154 17.97 38.65 59.54
C GLY A 154 16.67 39.34 59.16
N ALA A 155 15.56 38.90 59.76
CA ALA A 155 14.19 39.16 59.36
C ALA A 155 13.98 40.53 58.69
N ARG A 156 14.17 40.59 57.38
CA ARG A 156 13.62 41.66 56.56
C ARG A 156 12.30 41.12 56.09
N THR A 157 11.24 41.50 56.81
CA THR A 157 9.86 41.37 56.31
C THR A 157 9.87 41.84 54.86
N PRO A 158 9.51 41.01 53.87
CA PRO A 158 9.29 41.50 52.54
C PRO A 158 8.17 42.53 52.69
N ARG A 159 8.46 43.79 52.40
CA ARG A 159 7.40 44.75 52.10
C ARG A 159 6.84 44.25 50.76
N ALA A 160 5.94 43.26 50.84
CA ALA A 160 5.31 42.66 49.68
C ALA A 160 4.66 43.80 48.92
N ASN A 161 5.18 44.12 47.74
CA ASN A 161 4.60 45.16 46.92
C ASN A 161 3.24 44.63 46.43
N PRO A 162 2.10 45.11 46.97
CA PRO A 162 0.79 44.54 46.65
C PRO A 162 0.46 44.67 45.17
N GLU A 163 0.97 45.71 44.49
CA GLU A 163 0.77 45.90 43.05
C GLU A 163 1.46 44.82 42.20
N LEU A 164 2.64 44.38 42.61
CA LEU A 164 3.39 43.36 41.88
C LEU A 164 2.72 41.98 42.02
N HIS A 165 2.13 41.71 43.18
CA HIS A 165 1.34 40.50 43.40
C HIS A 165 0.06 40.50 42.55
N GLN A 166 -0.72 41.59 42.59
CA GLN A 166 -1.92 41.75 41.76
C GLN A 166 -1.63 41.63 40.27
N ARG A 167 -0.50 42.18 39.80
CA ARG A 167 -0.10 42.06 38.39
C ARG A 167 0.22 40.62 37.98
N ARG A 168 0.85 39.84 38.87
CA ARG A 168 1.12 38.41 38.63
C ARG A 168 -0.16 37.59 38.61
N GLU A 169 -1.08 37.85 39.53
CA GLU A 169 -2.38 37.18 39.55
C GLU A 169 -3.21 37.50 38.30
N ALA A 170 -3.21 38.77 37.86
CA ALA A 170 -3.86 39.17 36.63
C ALA A 170 -3.25 38.49 35.39
N GLN A 171 -1.91 38.36 35.34
CA GLN A 171 -1.21 37.63 34.28
C GLN A 171 -1.57 36.14 34.27
N GLN A 172 -1.52 35.47 35.43
CA GLN A 172 -1.89 34.06 35.54
C GLN A 172 -3.36 33.82 35.18
N ALA A 173 -4.27 34.72 35.59
CA ALA A 173 -5.67 34.64 35.21
C ALA A 173 -5.88 34.86 33.70
N ALA A 174 -5.11 35.74 33.07
CA ALA A 174 -5.15 35.96 31.62
C ALA A 174 -4.62 34.74 30.85
N GLU A 175 -3.49 34.16 31.28
CA GLU A 175 -2.92 32.94 30.71
C GLU A 175 -3.88 31.75 30.85
N ALA A 176 -4.45 31.56 32.04
CA ALA A 176 -5.44 30.51 32.27
C ALA A 176 -6.68 30.65 31.38
N LYS A 177 -7.15 31.89 31.15
CA LYS A 177 -8.25 32.17 30.21
C LYS A 177 -7.86 31.87 28.76
N ALA A 178 -6.64 32.24 28.34
CA ALA A 178 -6.14 31.97 27.00
C ALA A 178 -6.00 30.45 26.75
N ASP A 179 -5.47 29.71 27.72
CA ASP A 179 -5.36 28.25 27.62
C ASP A 179 -6.72 27.55 27.63
N ALA A 180 -7.66 28.04 28.45
CA ALA A 180 -9.04 27.56 28.42
C ALA A 180 -9.71 27.81 27.06
N ALA A 181 -9.46 28.95 26.42
CA ALA A 181 -9.95 29.25 25.07
C ALA A 181 -9.35 28.29 24.02
N LYS A 182 -8.03 28.10 24.01
CA LYS A 182 -7.36 27.13 23.12
C LYS A 182 -7.90 25.71 23.29
N ARG A 183 -8.15 25.28 24.54
CA ARG A 183 -8.74 23.96 24.81
C ARG A 183 -10.16 23.82 24.26
N ARG A 184 -10.97 24.89 24.32
CA ARG A 184 -12.33 24.92 23.74
C ARG A 184 -12.30 24.84 22.22
N GLU A 185 -11.41 25.60 21.58
CA GLU A 185 -11.21 25.55 20.12
C GLU A 185 -10.76 24.17 19.66
N ALA A 186 -9.74 23.59 20.31
CA ALA A 186 -9.27 22.24 20.00
C ALA A 186 -10.36 21.17 20.22
N ALA A 187 -11.23 21.35 21.23
CA ALA A 187 -12.37 20.46 21.43
C ALA A 187 -13.44 20.61 20.34
N ALA A 188 -13.70 21.84 19.88
CA ALA A 188 -14.62 22.11 18.77
C ALA A 188 -14.11 21.50 17.46
N GLU A 189 -12.81 21.66 17.16
CA GLU A 189 -12.18 21.06 15.98
C GLU A 189 -12.27 19.53 16.00
N ARG A 190 -12.02 18.90 17.16
CA ARG A 190 -12.17 17.44 17.33
C ARG A 190 -13.61 16.99 17.06
N ARG A 191 -14.61 17.75 17.52
CA ARG A 191 -16.04 17.46 17.26
C ARG A 191 -16.37 17.57 15.77
N GLN A 192 -15.88 18.60 15.09
CA GLN A 192 -16.08 18.76 13.64
C GLN A 192 -15.46 17.61 12.85
N LYS A 193 -14.20 17.24 13.15
CA LYS A 193 -13.54 16.09 12.50
C LYS A 193 -14.27 14.78 12.76
N ALA A 194 -14.82 14.58 13.96
CA ALA A 194 -15.61 13.39 14.27
C ALA A 194 -16.91 13.35 13.45
N GLN A 195 -17.63 14.46 13.34
CA GLN A 195 -18.84 14.57 12.52
C GLN A 195 -18.54 14.33 11.03
N GLU A 196 -17.44 14.87 10.52
CA GLU A 196 -17.02 14.64 9.13
C GLU A 196 -16.71 13.16 8.87
N ARG A 197 -16.02 12.48 9.79
CA ARG A 197 -15.77 11.04 9.69
C ARG A 197 -17.06 10.23 9.69
N GLN A 198 -18.04 10.60 10.51
CA GLN A 198 -19.35 9.95 10.53
C GLN A 198 -20.10 10.15 9.21
N ARG A 199 -20.09 11.37 8.65
CA ARG A 199 -20.69 11.65 7.33
C ARG A 199 -20.05 10.81 6.22
N LYS A 200 -18.71 10.80 6.14
CA LYS A 200 -17.98 9.99 5.16
C LYS A 200 -18.26 8.50 5.32
N ALA A 201 -18.35 8.00 6.55
CA ALA A 201 -18.71 6.61 6.80
C ALA A 201 -20.14 6.30 6.32
N GLY A 202 -21.10 7.19 6.57
CA GLY A 202 -22.47 7.07 6.05
C GLY A 202 -22.53 7.06 4.52
N GLU A 203 -21.81 7.97 3.85
CA GLU A 203 -21.72 8.02 2.38
C GLU A 203 -21.13 6.73 1.80
N LEU A 204 -20.09 6.17 2.43
CA LEU A 204 -19.51 4.90 2.01
C LEU A 204 -20.51 3.74 2.18
N GLN A 205 -21.29 3.72 3.25
CA GLN A 205 -22.33 2.71 3.46
C GLN A 205 -23.43 2.81 2.39
N VAL A 206 -23.90 4.02 2.07
CA VAL A 206 -24.89 4.23 0.99
C VAL A 206 -24.33 3.74 -0.34
N ARG A 207 -23.10 4.14 -0.71
CA ARG A 207 -22.45 3.67 -1.94
C ARG A 207 -22.27 2.15 -1.98
N GLN A 208 -21.97 1.53 -0.84
CA GLN A 208 -21.87 0.07 -0.76
C GLN A 208 -23.24 -0.60 -0.92
N ALA A 209 -24.29 -0.03 -0.32
CA ALA A 209 -25.67 -0.51 -0.47
C ALA A 209 -26.16 -0.37 -1.91
N GLU A 210 -25.87 0.74 -2.59
CA GLU A 210 -26.19 0.92 -4.02
C GLU A 210 -25.45 -0.08 -4.91
N LYS A 211 -24.16 -0.33 -4.64
CA LYS A 211 -23.38 -1.36 -5.33
C LYS A 211 -23.94 -2.76 -5.08
N ALA A 212 -24.36 -3.07 -3.86
CA ALA A 212 -24.98 -4.34 -3.52
C ALA A 212 -26.36 -4.50 -4.18
N ALA A 213 -27.18 -3.45 -4.18
CA ALA A 213 -28.49 -3.44 -4.82
C ALA A 213 -28.39 -3.59 -6.34
N SER A 214 -27.48 -2.85 -6.99
CA SER A 214 -27.22 -2.99 -8.42
C SER A 214 -26.65 -4.37 -8.80
N ALA A 215 -25.83 -4.98 -7.94
CA ALA A 215 -25.40 -6.36 -8.10
C ALA A 215 -26.56 -7.37 -7.94
N ALA A 216 -27.52 -7.09 -7.04
CA ALA A 216 -28.69 -7.93 -6.84
C ALA A 216 -29.75 -7.79 -7.95
N SER A 217 -29.86 -6.62 -8.58
CA SER A 217 -30.77 -6.38 -9.71
C SER A 217 -30.18 -6.72 -11.08
N ALA A 218 -28.89 -7.08 -11.14
CA ALA A 218 -28.28 -7.57 -12.38
C ALA A 218 -29.01 -8.86 -12.82
N PRO A 219 -29.43 -8.99 -14.09
CA PRO A 219 -30.17 -10.16 -14.55
C PRO A 219 -29.34 -11.40 -14.26
N ALA A 220 -29.93 -12.35 -13.53
CA ALA A 220 -29.34 -13.63 -13.17
C ALA A 220 -29.04 -14.44 -14.45
N GLY A 221 -27.92 -14.13 -15.09
CA GLY A 221 -27.41 -14.87 -16.23
C GLY A 221 -26.95 -16.24 -15.75
N LYS A 222 -27.86 -17.23 -15.74
CA LYS A 222 -27.70 -18.70 -15.79
C LYS A 222 -26.60 -19.39 -14.95
N ASN A 223 -25.87 -18.69 -14.08
CA ASN A 223 -24.73 -19.22 -13.32
C ASN A 223 -24.73 -18.74 -11.84
N SER A 224 -25.90 -18.51 -11.25
CA SER A 224 -26.00 -18.31 -9.80
C SER A 224 -26.07 -19.67 -9.11
N LYS A 225 -24.90 -20.25 -8.82
CA LYS A 225 -24.80 -21.38 -7.88
C LYS A 225 -25.32 -20.89 -6.52
N PRO A 226 -26.27 -21.59 -5.87
CA PRO A 226 -26.79 -21.13 -4.59
C PRO A 226 -25.65 -20.96 -3.59
N PRO A 227 -25.70 -19.93 -2.73
CA PRO A 227 -24.69 -19.77 -1.68
C PRO A 227 -24.62 -21.08 -0.90
N ALA A 228 -23.41 -21.62 -0.77
CA ALA A 228 -23.20 -22.88 -0.07
C ALA A 228 -23.84 -22.78 1.31
N ALA A 229 -24.74 -23.71 1.62
CA ALA A 229 -25.28 -23.88 2.96
C ALA A 229 -24.07 -23.98 3.90
N HIS A 230 -23.95 -23.01 4.79
CA HIS A 230 -22.90 -22.96 5.78
C HIS A 230 -23.06 -24.22 6.62
N LEU A 231 -22.05 -25.09 6.56
CA LEU A 231 -21.99 -26.26 7.41
C LEU A 231 -22.16 -25.78 8.86
N PRO A 232 -22.99 -26.46 9.68
CA PRO A 232 -23.16 -26.10 11.06
C PRO A 232 -21.78 -26.08 11.73
N THR A 233 -21.36 -24.92 12.20
CA THR A 233 -20.15 -24.82 13.01
C THR A 233 -20.39 -25.63 14.27
N PRO A 234 -19.56 -26.64 14.58
CA PRO A 234 -19.75 -27.46 15.77
C PRO A 234 -19.84 -26.56 17.00
N SER A 235 -20.83 -26.83 17.84
CA SER A 235 -20.98 -26.11 19.10
C SER A 235 -19.77 -26.43 19.99
N ALA A 236 -19.45 -25.55 20.94
CA ALA A 236 -18.35 -25.80 21.88
C ALA A 236 -18.49 -27.13 22.66
N SER A 237 -19.71 -27.63 22.79
CA SER A 237 -20.07 -28.94 23.33
C SER A 237 -19.54 -30.11 22.49
N ASP A 238 -19.64 -30.02 21.16
CA ASP A 238 -19.22 -31.07 20.24
C ASP A 238 -17.69 -31.22 20.21
N ILE A 239 -16.98 -30.10 20.38
CA ILE A 239 -15.51 -30.07 20.44
C ILE A 239 -15.01 -30.69 21.75
N ARG A 240 -15.74 -30.53 22.86
CA ARG A 240 -15.38 -31.14 24.16
C ARG A 240 -15.58 -32.65 24.20
N ALA A 241 -16.45 -33.20 23.34
CA ALA A 241 -16.74 -34.63 23.28
C ALA A 241 -15.72 -35.45 22.48
N LEU A 242 -14.75 -34.80 21.81
CA LEU A 242 -13.72 -35.50 21.07
C LEU A 242 -12.71 -36.18 22.02
N PRO A 243 -12.32 -37.44 21.77
CA PRO A 243 -11.34 -38.13 22.59
C PRO A 243 -10.00 -37.40 22.49
N LYS A 244 -9.45 -37.00 23.65
CA LYS A 244 -8.10 -36.44 23.73
C LYS A 244 -7.11 -37.55 23.35
N ARG A 245 -6.38 -37.34 22.25
CA ARG A 245 -5.18 -38.13 21.93
C ARG A 245 -4.02 -37.69 22.80
#